data_AF-A0A0Q6FB80-F1
#
_entry.id   AF-A0A0Q6FB80-F1
#
_cell.length_a   1.000
_cell.length_b   1.000
_cell.length_c   1.000
_cell.angle_alpha   90.00
_cell.angle_beta   90.00
_cell.angle_gamma   90.00
#
_symmetry.space_group_name_H-M   'P 1'
#
loop_
_entity.id
_entity.type
_entity.pdbx_description
1 polymer ?
#
loop_
_entity_poly.entity_id
_entity_poly.type
_entity_poly.pdbx_seq_one_letter_code
_entity_poly.pdbx_strand_id
1 'polypeptide(L)'
;MRLDQPTDVRRRSFVRRPQVRQDAFGIFAEQFARFMGTARFLIYMTMFVIFWVLWNVLAPESLRFDDYPFIFLTLMLSLQASYAAPLILLAQNRQEVRDRVVNEQDRQANARAHADMEYLAREVASLRMSVGEVATRDFMRSELRNLVEELTGDDDEDDPDTPGRTS
;
A
#
# COMPACT_ATOMS: atom_id res chain seq x y z
N MET A 1 -17.07 -53.59 5.87
CA MET A 1 -17.13 -52.28 6.53
C MET A 1 -17.21 -51.20 5.46
N ARG A 2 -18.43 -50.70 5.17
CA ARG A 2 -18.65 -49.51 4.34
C ARG A 2 -18.74 -48.34 5.32
N LEU A 3 -17.84 -47.38 5.18
CA LEU A 3 -17.77 -46.19 6.03
C LEU A 3 -18.87 -45.20 5.63
N ASP A 4 -19.62 -44.79 6.64
CA ASP A 4 -20.57 -43.68 6.66
C ASP A 4 -20.01 -42.43 5.99
N GLN A 5 -20.82 -41.83 5.11
CA GLN A 5 -20.59 -40.50 4.57
C GLN A 5 -21.45 -39.54 5.39
N PRO A 6 -20.87 -38.64 6.21
CA PRO A 6 -21.68 -37.73 7.00
C PRO A 6 -22.41 -36.78 6.05
N THR A 7 -23.73 -36.73 6.22
CA THR A 7 -24.62 -35.81 5.52
C THR A 7 -24.26 -34.39 5.93
N ASP A 8 -23.61 -33.65 5.03
CA ASP A 8 -23.38 -32.21 5.18
C ASP A 8 -24.72 -31.49 5.12
N VAL A 9 -25.25 -31.20 6.32
CA VAL A 9 -26.43 -30.37 6.51
C VAL A 9 -26.06 -28.96 6.05
N ARG A 10 -26.44 -28.62 4.81
CA ARG A 10 -26.47 -27.24 4.29
C ARG A 10 -27.25 -26.35 5.27
N ARG A 11 -26.54 -25.75 6.23
CA ARG A 11 -27.03 -24.62 7.02
C ARG A 11 -27.25 -23.45 6.06
N ARG A 12 -28.48 -23.34 5.55
CA ARG A 12 -29.00 -22.11 4.95
C ARG A 12 -28.98 -21.03 6.03
N SER A 13 -27.87 -20.30 6.09
CA SER A 13 -27.73 -19.08 6.87
C SER A 13 -28.63 -18.01 6.24
N PHE A 14 -29.84 -17.89 6.74
CA PHE A 14 -30.80 -16.82 6.45
C PHE A 14 -30.46 -15.52 7.21
N VAL A 15 -29.19 -15.16 7.35
CA VAL A 15 -28.82 -13.85 7.90
C VAL A 15 -28.75 -12.84 6.76
N ARG A 16 -29.92 -12.37 6.34
CA ARG A 16 -30.05 -11.19 5.47
C ARG A 16 -29.59 -9.99 6.30
N ARG A 17 -28.28 -9.71 6.30
CA ARG A 17 -27.73 -8.47 6.86
C ARG A 17 -28.48 -7.31 6.21
N PRO A 18 -29.06 -6.37 6.98
CA PRO A 18 -29.77 -5.25 6.39
C PRO A 18 -28.77 -4.45 5.56
N GLN A 19 -28.88 -4.55 4.24
CA GLN A 19 -28.21 -3.66 3.31
C GLN A 19 -28.92 -2.31 3.42
N VAL A 20 -28.57 -1.54 4.46
CA VAL A 20 -28.97 -0.14 4.60
C VAL A 20 -28.36 0.60 3.41
N ARG A 21 -29.14 0.72 2.33
CA ARG A 21 -29.03 1.60 1.17
C ARG A 21 -27.72 2.41 1.10
N GLN A 22 -26.63 1.73 0.77
CA GLN A 22 -25.25 2.25 0.87
C GLN A 22 -24.95 3.36 -0.15
N ASP A 23 -25.76 3.45 -1.21
CA ASP A 23 -25.50 4.33 -2.35
C ASP A 23 -25.86 5.80 -2.07
N ALA A 24 -27.00 6.08 -1.43
CA ALA A 24 -27.42 7.44 -1.12
C ALA A 24 -26.57 8.08 -0.01
N PHE A 25 -26.19 7.29 1.00
CA PHE A 25 -25.34 7.76 2.10
C PHE A 25 -23.87 7.90 1.69
N GLY A 26 -23.40 7.11 0.72
CA GLY A 26 -22.04 7.23 0.18
C GLY A 26 -21.79 8.58 -0.50
N ILE A 27 -22.72 9.01 -1.36
CA ILE A 27 -22.64 10.31 -2.05
C ILE A 27 -22.72 11.46 -1.03
N PHE A 28 -23.62 11.36 -0.06
CA PHE A 28 -23.76 12.37 0.98
C PHE A 28 -22.51 12.48 1.87
N ALA A 29 -21.95 11.35 2.31
CA ALA A 29 -20.73 11.32 3.13
C ALA A 29 -19.51 11.89 2.38
N GLU A 30 -19.39 11.59 1.08
CA GLU A 30 -18.30 12.12 0.24
C GLU A 30 -18.44 13.63 0.02
N GLN A 31 -19.66 14.13 -0.14
CA GLN A 31 -19.94 15.56 -0.18
C GLN A 31 -19.68 16.23 1.19
N PHE A 32 -20.08 15.60 2.29
CA PHE A 32 -19.85 16.08 3.65
C PHE A 32 -18.35 16.12 3.99
N ALA A 33 -17.58 15.10 3.58
CA ALA A 33 -16.13 15.04 3.78
C ALA A 33 -15.41 16.16 3.00
N ARG A 34 -15.80 16.41 1.74
CA ARG A 34 -15.27 17.53 0.95
C ARG A 34 -15.65 18.88 1.55
N PHE A 35 -16.86 18.99 2.10
CA PHE A 35 -17.35 20.21 2.74
C PHE A 35 -16.62 20.51 4.05
N MET A 36 -16.42 19.49 4.90
CA MET A 36 -15.78 19.61 6.21
C MET A 36 -14.26 19.76 6.12
N GLY A 37 -13.62 19.20 5.08
CA GLY A 37 -12.17 19.34 4.84
C GLY A 37 -11.74 20.73 4.33
N THR A 38 -12.68 21.60 3.99
CA THR A 38 -12.37 22.94 3.47
C THR A 38 -12.57 23.99 4.56
N ALA A 39 -11.59 24.90 4.77
CA ALA A 39 -11.67 26.02 5.73
C ALA A 39 -12.92 26.92 5.57
N ARG A 40 -13.62 26.80 4.44
CA ARG A 40 -14.88 27.48 4.12
C ARG A 40 -16.01 27.15 5.10
N PHE A 41 -16.09 25.94 5.65
CA PHE A 41 -17.16 25.58 6.60
C PHE A 41 -17.06 26.41 7.88
N LEU A 42 -15.85 26.51 8.45
CA LEU A 42 -15.60 27.30 9.65
C LEU A 42 -15.96 28.77 9.43
N ILE A 43 -15.56 29.35 8.29
CA ILE A 43 -15.90 30.74 7.94
C ILE A 43 -17.42 30.95 7.89
N TYR A 44 -18.16 30.07 7.21
CA TYR A 44 -19.62 30.17 7.14
C TYR A 44 -20.28 30.06 8.52
N MET A 45 -19.83 29.12 9.36
CA MET A 45 -20.37 28.95 10.72
C MET A 45 -20.08 30.15 11.60
N THR A 46 -18.87 30.71 11.54
CA THR A 46 -18.51 31.93 12.26
C THR A 46 -19.35 33.12 11.81
N MET A 47 -19.54 33.30 10.49
CA MET A 47 -20.40 34.36 9.96
C MET A 47 -21.86 34.20 10.42
N PHE A 48 -22.38 32.96 10.44
CA PHE A 48 -23.74 32.68 10.91
C PHE A 48 -23.91 33.07 12.39
N VAL A 49 -22.97 32.66 13.26
CA VAL A 49 -23.01 33.01 14.69
C VAL A 49 -22.90 34.52 14.89
N ILE A 50 -21.98 35.20 14.19
CA ILE A 50 -21.84 36.66 14.26
C ILE A 50 -23.14 37.34 13.81
N PHE A 51 -23.71 36.92 12.68
CA PHE A 51 -24.96 37.47 12.16
C PHE A 51 -26.11 37.28 13.15
N TRP A 52 -26.24 36.10 13.76
CA TRP A 52 -27.28 35.82 14.75
C TRP A 52 -27.17 36.71 15.99
N VAL A 53 -25.96 36.85 16.53
CA VAL A 53 -25.68 37.71 17.68
C VAL A 53 -25.95 39.16 17.31
N LEU A 54 -25.45 39.63 16.16
CA LEU A 54 -25.65 41.00 15.71
C LEU A 54 -27.15 41.31 15.51
N TRP A 55 -27.90 40.38 14.92
CA TRP A 55 -29.35 40.52 14.76
C TRP A 55 -30.06 40.65 16.11
N ASN A 56 -29.77 39.77 17.08
CA ASN A 56 -30.44 39.81 18.38
C ASN A 56 -30.00 40.99 19.27
N VAL A 57 -28.77 41.49 19.11
CA VAL A 57 -28.27 42.63 19.89
C VAL A 57 -28.73 43.97 19.31
N LEU A 58 -28.70 44.14 17.98
CA LEU A 58 -29.08 45.40 17.33
C LEU A 58 -30.60 45.51 17.08
N ALA A 59 -31.35 44.41 17.13
CA ALA A 59 -32.79 44.46 16.98
C ALA A 59 -33.46 45.18 18.18
N PRO A 60 -34.53 45.98 17.92
CA PRO A 60 -35.40 46.50 18.96
C PRO A 60 -36.01 45.37 19.79
N GLU A 61 -36.31 45.59 21.07
CA GLU A 61 -36.86 44.58 22.00
C GLU A 61 -38.10 43.83 21.47
N SER A 62 -38.87 44.47 20.59
CA SER A 62 -40.04 43.86 19.95
C SER A 62 -39.72 42.82 18.86
N LEU A 63 -38.49 42.78 18.36
CA LEU A 63 -38.02 41.90 17.28
C LEU A 63 -36.86 40.98 17.70
N ARG A 64 -36.44 41.05 18.97
CA ARG A 64 -35.45 40.13 19.53
C ARG A 64 -36.09 38.76 19.68
N PHE A 65 -35.54 37.77 18.96
CA PHE A 65 -36.01 36.39 19.04
C PHE A 65 -35.28 35.61 20.14
N ASP A 66 -34.06 36.02 20.51
CA ASP A 66 -33.16 35.30 21.39
C ASP A 66 -32.33 36.28 22.25
N ASP A 67 -32.90 36.73 23.37
CA ASP A 67 -32.21 37.60 24.33
C ASP A 67 -31.07 36.86 25.07
N TYR A 68 -30.12 37.62 25.64
CA TYR A 68 -29.05 37.06 26.45
C TYR A 68 -29.63 36.17 27.57
N PRO A 69 -29.29 34.87 27.65
CA PRO A 69 -28.03 34.22 27.23
C PRO A 69 -28.05 33.44 25.89
N PHE A 70 -28.90 33.78 24.91
CA PHE A 70 -29.01 33.11 23.60
C PHE A 70 -29.36 31.62 23.69
N ILE A 71 -30.51 31.32 24.29
CA ILE A 71 -30.99 29.95 24.52
C ILE A 71 -31.25 29.23 23.20
N PHE A 72 -31.81 29.91 22.19
CA PHE A 72 -32.10 29.27 20.90
C PHE A 72 -30.83 28.93 20.13
N LEU A 73 -29.84 29.83 20.11
CA LEU A 73 -28.53 29.54 19.52
C LEU A 73 -27.89 28.33 20.20
N THR A 74 -27.94 28.28 21.52
CA THR A 74 -27.38 27.18 22.31
C THR A 74 -28.08 25.84 22.04
N LEU A 75 -29.41 25.84 21.97
CA LEU A 75 -30.20 24.67 21.61
C LEU A 75 -29.88 24.20 20.19
N MET A 76 -29.77 25.12 19.24
CA MET A 76 -29.43 24.80 17.86
C MET A 76 -28.03 24.19 17.74
N LEU A 77 -27.02 24.78 18.40
CA LEU A 77 -25.66 24.24 18.40
C LEU A 77 -25.56 22.87 19.10
N SER A 78 -26.28 22.67 20.19
CA SER A 78 -26.29 21.37 20.89
C SER A 78 -26.97 20.27 20.05
N LEU A 79 -28.08 20.60 19.39
CA LEU A 79 -28.72 19.71 18.41
C LEU A 79 -27.78 19.43 17.23
N GLN A 80 -27.07 20.46 16.76
CA GLN A 80 -26.11 20.33 15.67
C GLN A 80 -25.02 19.31 15.99
N ALA A 81 -24.43 19.40 17.18
CA ALA A 81 -23.44 18.44 17.66
C ALA A 81 -24.03 17.03 17.79
N SER A 82 -25.27 16.93 18.29
CA SER A 82 -25.97 15.65 18.49
C SER A 82 -26.20 14.88 17.18
N TYR A 83 -26.58 15.54 16.08
CA TYR A 83 -26.74 14.86 14.78
C TYR A 83 -25.41 14.62 14.06
N ALA A 84 -24.37 15.42 14.34
CA ALA A 84 -23.05 15.24 13.74
C ALA A 84 -22.38 13.95 14.22
N ALA A 85 -22.53 13.59 15.50
CA ALA A 85 -21.94 12.38 16.09
C ALA A 85 -22.27 11.07 15.33
N PRO A 86 -23.53 10.71 15.07
CA PRO A 86 -23.86 9.50 14.32
C PRO A 86 -23.36 9.56 12.87
N LEU A 87 -23.43 10.73 12.22
CA LEU A 87 -22.95 10.90 10.85
C LEU A 87 -21.43 10.65 10.77
N ILE A 88 -20.67 11.20 11.73
CA ILE A 88 -19.23 10.98 11.85
C ILE A 88 -18.93 9.50 12.12
N LEU A 89 -19.65 8.85 13.04
CA LEU A 89 -19.47 7.43 13.34
C LEU A 89 -19.71 6.52 12.12
N LEU A 90 -20.68 6.85 11.27
CA LEU A 90 -20.91 6.12 10.02
C LEU A 90 -19.83 6.41 8.97
N ALA A 91 -19.36 7.65 8.87
CA ALA A 91 -18.25 8.02 8.00
C ALA A 91 -16.94 7.30 8.40
N GLN A 92 -16.67 7.23 9.71
CA GLN A 92 -15.51 6.54 10.28
C GLN A 92 -15.56 5.03 10.02
N ASN A 93 -16.70 4.36 10.26
CA ASN A 93 -16.85 2.93 9.96
C ASN A 93 -16.49 2.58 8.50
N ARG A 94 -16.86 3.45 7.55
CA ARG A 94 -16.54 3.23 6.14
C ARG A 94 -15.07 3.48 5.82
N GLN A 95 -14.45 4.49 6.45
CA GLN A 95 -13.00 4.71 6.34
C GLN A 95 -12.24 3.49 6.87
N GLU A 96 -12.58 3.00 8.06
CA GLU A 96 -11.94 1.82 8.65
C GLU A 96 -12.07 0.55 7.79
N VAL A 97 -13.21 0.33 7.15
CA VAL A 97 -13.40 -0.80 6.22
C VAL A 97 -12.51 -0.66 4.99
N ARG A 98 -12.41 0.55 4.41
CA ARG A 98 -11.52 0.81 3.28
C ARG A 98 -10.06 0.62 3.67
N ASP A 99 -9.65 1.18 4.78
CA ASP A 99 -8.28 1.11 5.29
C ASP A 99 -7.88 -0.34 5.60
N ARG A 100 -8.81 -1.14 6.12
CA ARG A 100 -8.59 -2.58 6.31
C ARG A 100 -8.33 -3.30 5.00
N VAL A 101 -9.12 -3.05 3.96
CA VAL A 101 -8.94 -3.69 2.64
C VAL A 101 -7.60 -3.30 2.02
N VAL A 102 -7.24 -2.01 2.08
CA VAL A 102 -5.96 -1.51 1.58
C VAL A 102 -4.80 -2.18 2.33
N ASN A 103 -4.88 -2.28 3.66
CA ASN A 103 -3.85 -2.91 4.48
C ASN A 103 -3.71 -4.42 4.19
N GLU A 104 -4.82 -5.14 3.98
CA GLU A 104 -4.80 -6.55 3.59
C GLU A 104 -4.10 -6.75 2.23
N GLN A 105 -4.41 -5.89 1.25
CA GLN A 105 -3.79 -5.93 -0.07
C GLN A 105 -2.30 -5.60 -0.01
N ASP A 106 -1.92 -4.59 0.78
CA ASP A 106 -0.53 -4.20 0.97
C ASP A 106 0.28 -5.33 1.62
N ARG A 107 -0.28 -6.00 2.64
CA ARG A 107 0.33 -7.20 3.22
C ARG A 107 0.55 -8.31 2.20
N GLN A 108 -0.45 -8.60 1.35
CA GLN A 108 -0.30 -9.63 0.31
C GLN A 108 0.74 -9.23 -0.75
N ALA A 109 0.76 -7.96 -1.16
CA ALA A 109 1.74 -7.45 -2.11
C ALA A 109 3.15 -7.55 -1.53
N ASN A 110 3.34 -7.16 -0.27
CA ASN A 110 4.63 -7.20 0.40
C ASN A 110 5.13 -8.64 0.60
N ALA A 111 4.23 -9.58 0.93
CA ALA A 111 4.57 -11.00 1.00
C ALA A 111 5.02 -11.56 -0.36
N ARG A 112 4.36 -11.18 -1.47
CA ARG A 112 4.79 -11.55 -2.83
C ARG A 112 6.14 -10.94 -3.18
N ALA A 113 6.35 -9.65 -2.88
CA ALA A 113 7.60 -8.96 -3.13
C ALA A 113 8.78 -9.61 -2.38
N HIS A 114 8.57 -10.05 -1.13
CA HIS A 114 9.58 -10.81 -0.39
C HIS A 114 9.91 -12.14 -1.05
N ALA A 115 8.90 -12.89 -1.51
CA ALA A 115 9.12 -14.17 -2.20
C ALA A 115 9.85 -13.99 -3.55
N ASP A 116 9.48 -12.95 -4.31
CA ASP A 116 10.14 -12.61 -5.58
C ASP A 116 11.61 -12.22 -5.34
N MET A 117 11.89 -11.46 -4.28
CA MET A 117 13.25 -11.10 -3.90
C MET A 117 14.06 -12.33 -3.50
N GLU A 118 13.48 -13.27 -2.74
CA GLU A 118 14.16 -14.50 -2.37
C GLU A 118 14.43 -15.38 -3.60
N TYR A 119 13.47 -15.46 -4.52
CA TYR A 119 13.64 -16.17 -5.79
C TYR A 119 14.78 -15.56 -6.62
N LEU A 120 14.76 -14.24 -6.83
CA LEU A 120 15.81 -13.52 -7.54
C LEU A 120 17.17 -13.67 -6.87
N ALA A 121 17.24 -13.63 -5.53
CA ALA A 121 18.49 -13.82 -4.80
C ALA A 121 19.08 -15.23 -5.02
N ARG A 122 18.23 -16.26 -5.02
CA ARG A 122 18.64 -17.63 -5.34
C ARG A 122 19.10 -17.78 -6.78
N GLU A 123 18.39 -17.15 -7.71
CA GLU A 123 18.74 -17.18 -9.13
C GLU A 123 20.05 -16.43 -9.43
N VAL A 124 20.30 -15.32 -8.74
CA VAL A 124 21.58 -14.60 -8.83
C VAL A 124 22.72 -15.43 -8.23
N ALA A 125 22.47 -16.13 -7.12
CA ALA A 125 23.47 -17.01 -6.52
C ALA A 125 23.83 -18.20 -7.43
N SER A 126 22.83 -18.84 -8.05
CA SER A 126 23.05 -19.94 -9.00
C SER A 126 23.80 -19.46 -10.25
N LEU A 127 23.41 -18.31 -10.80
CA LEU A 127 24.09 -17.68 -11.93
C LEU A 127 25.55 -17.38 -11.59
N ARG A 128 25.83 -16.79 -10.43
CA ARG A 128 27.20 -16.49 -9.97
C ARG A 128 28.05 -17.76 -9.86
N MET A 129 27.49 -18.85 -9.33
CA MET A 129 28.21 -20.13 -9.22
C MET A 129 28.58 -20.66 -10.62
N SER A 130 27.62 -20.67 -11.55
CA SER A 130 27.84 -21.15 -12.92
C SER A 130 28.90 -20.34 -13.67
N VAL A 131 28.90 -19.01 -13.51
CA VAL A 131 29.92 -18.12 -14.08
C VAL A 131 31.29 -18.37 -13.45
N GLY A 132 31.34 -18.63 -12.14
CA GLY A 132 32.56 -18.99 -11.43
C GLY A 132 33.21 -20.28 -11.97
N GLU A 133 32.44 -21.34 -12.17
CA GLU A 133 32.95 -22.63 -12.71
C GLU A 133 33.53 -22.49 -14.11
N VAL A 134 32.87 -21.71 -14.99
CA VAL A 134 33.37 -21.44 -16.35
C VAL A 134 34.69 -20.68 -16.30
N ALA A 135 34.80 -19.65 -15.46
CA ALA A 135 36.04 -18.90 -15.28
C ALA A 135 37.18 -19.77 -14.74
N THR A 136 36.92 -20.66 -13.78
CA THR A 136 37.92 -21.62 -13.27
C THR A 136 38.40 -22.56 -14.36
N ARG A 137 37.48 -23.07 -15.20
CA ARG A 137 37.84 -23.97 -16.30
C ARG A 137 38.73 -23.30 -17.33
N ASP A 138 38.40 -22.08 -17.74
CA ASP A 138 39.20 -21.33 -18.73
C ASP A 138 40.59 -21.00 -18.18
N PHE A 139 40.69 -20.61 -16.89
CA PHE A 139 41.97 -20.39 -16.22
C PHE A 139 42.83 -21.67 -16.12
N MET A 140 42.24 -22.78 -15.68
CA MET A 140 42.98 -24.06 -15.64
C MET A 140 43.44 -24.48 -17.03
N ARG A 141 42.65 -24.18 -18.07
CA ARG A 141 43.01 -24.49 -19.45
C ARG A 141 44.17 -23.64 -19.96
N SER A 142 44.23 -22.35 -19.60
CA SER A 142 45.38 -21.50 -19.96
C SER A 142 46.65 -21.92 -19.24
N GLU A 143 46.57 -22.26 -17.95
CA GLU A 143 47.73 -22.77 -17.19
C GLU A 143 48.27 -24.08 -17.76
N LEU A 144 47.38 -25.03 -18.08
CA LEU A 144 47.79 -26.28 -18.73
C LEU A 144 48.45 -26.03 -20.08
N ARG A 145 47.96 -25.07 -20.85
CA ARG A 145 48.54 -24.72 -22.16
C ARG A 145 49.93 -24.08 -22.00
N ASN A 146 50.10 -23.17 -21.04
CA ASN A 146 51.40 -22.59 -20.73
C ASN A 146 52.42 -23.65 -20.29
N LEU A 147 52.03 -24.58 -19.40
CA LEU A 147 52.92 -25.66 -18.97
C LEU A 147 53.35 -26.58 -20.12
N VAL A 148 52.42 -26.91 -21.02
CA VAL A 148 52.73 -27.72 -22.21
C VAL A 148 53.68 -26.99 -23.14
N GLU A 149 53.48 -25.68 -23.32
CA GLU A 149 54.34 -24.83 -24.15
C GLU A 149 55.75 -24.69 -23.54
N GLU A 150 55.86 -24.57 -22.22
CA GLU A 150 57.15 -24.59 -21.50
C GLU A 150 57.90 -25.91 -21.68
N LEU A 151 57.22 -27.06 -21.53
CA LEU A 151 57.85 -28.38 -21.71
C LEU A 151 58.23 -28.71 -23.16
N THR A 152 57.46 -28.20 -24.13
CA THR A 152 57.75 -28.47 -25.56
C THR A 152 58.76 -27.46 -26.11
N GLY A 153 58.84 -26.26 -25.54
CA GLY A 153 59.79 -25.23 -25.94
C GLY A 153 61.25 -25.54 -25.61
N ASP A 154 61.51 -26.43 -24.64
CA ASP A 154 62.86 -26.92 -24.31
C ASP A 154 63.40 -27.96 -25.32
N ASP A 155 62.54 -28.56 -26.17
CA ASP A 155 62.96 -29.56 -27.17
C ASP A 155 63.35 -28.95 -28.53
N ASP A 156 63.19 -27.63 -28.73
CA ASP A 156 63.51 -26.92 -30.00
C ASP A 156 64.75 -25.99 -29.90
N GLU A 157 65.54 -26.02 -28.81
CA GLU A 157 66.78 -25.23 -28.67
C GLU A 157 68.09 -25.95 -29.09
N ASP A 158 67.99 -27.11 -29.75
CA ASP A 158 69.12 -27.81 -30.39
C ASP A 158 68.94 -27.84 -31.93
N ASP A 159 68.97 -26.67 -32.60
CA ASP A 159 69.40 -26.60 -34.01
C ASP A 159 70.80 -25.97 -34.08
N PRO A 160 71.88 -26.77 -34.03
CA PRO A 160 73.22 -26.30 -34.32
C PRO A 160 73.32 -25.95 -35.81
N ASP A 161 73.20 -24.66 -36.09
CA ASP A 161 73.85 -23.92 -37.18
C ASP A 161 74.36 -24.80 -38.35
N THR A 162 73.44 -25.07 -39.28
CA THR A 162 73.60 -25.35 -40.71
C THR A 162 75.05 -25.57 -41.26
N PRO A 163 75.38 -26.74 -41.84
CA PRO A 163 76.64 -26.94 -42.57
C PRO A 163 76.59 -26.26 -43.95
N GLY A 164 77.19 -25.08 -44.04
CA GLY A 164 77.34 -24.29 -45.27
C GLY A 164 78.67 -24.52 -46.00
N ARG A 165 78.65 -25.43 -46.98
CA ARG A 165 79.27 -25.33 -48.32
C ARG A 165 80.74 -24.87 -48.51
N THR A 166 81.50 -25.80 -49.12
CA THR A 166 82.38 -25.64 -50.30
C THR A 166 83.70 -24.87 -50.21
N SER A 167 84.74 -25.61 -50.64
CA SER A 167 86.01 -25.22 -51.30
C SER A 167 87.23 -24.96 -50.42
#